data_AF-R9IDE9-F1
#
_entry.id   AF-R9IDE9-F1
#
_cell.length_a   1.000
_cell.length_b   1.000
_cell.length_c   1.000
_cell.angle_alpha   90.00
_cell.angle_beta   90.00
_cell.angle_gamma   90.00
#
_symmetry.space_group_name_H-M   'P 1'
#
loop_
_entity.id
_entity.type
_entity.pdbx_description
1 polymer ?
#
loop_
_entity_poly.entity_id
_entity_poly.type
_entity_poly.pdbx_seq_one_letter_code
_entity_poly.pdbx_strand_id
1 'polypeptide(L)'
;MKITDWIKELLRDDQPRLSYRELQELSEKAERAAGVYNHKELTGLIRRYRKSDEAVGRIALAIAKSEPFYCPESTINRDSIEMMEALADTPFMERHGRRLSDIGPEDATAIHGLLAIYTFMQDEELRKFPKTGMERPAHDEVISAIRILDGQRRNRDITELCELSAYSMLPSRYVMMRYGLERDCDAYRCMEDNITASDNPRALLQAQADMCVAAEKAVENIPGVRLPDFYLENLDRELDRLGRIVVSPDAVNDLVHTGSDFLTKYGLDRDALPEEQSRQAWKAYRELDGRFVRMTGRRPYTEGLSVPLRQKSGNTETEKARTQAARSNHIRNPPPTKGKSRKPSF
;
A
#
# COMPACT_ATOMS: atom_id res chain seq x y z
N MET A 1 -32.06 -41.84 -19.94
CA MET A 1 -31.77 -40.65 -20.79
C MET A 1 -31.47 -41.15 -22.19
N LYS A 2 -32.20 -40.71 -23.22
CA LYS A 2 -31.96 -41.19 -24.60
C LYS A 2 -30.74 -40.49 -25.19
N ILE A 3 -29.93 -41.18 -26.00
CA ILE A 3 -28.75 -40.61 -26.69
C ILE A 3 -29.12 -39.35 -27.50
N THR A 4 -30.35 -39.31 -28.03
CA THR A 4 -30.90 -38.16 -28.74
C THR A 4 -31.09 -36.91 -27.86
N ASP A 5 -31.29 -37.08 -26.56
CA ASP A 5 -31.43 -35.98 -25.61
C ASP A 5 -30.04 -35.45 -25.21
N TRP A 6 -29.06 -36.35 -25.04
CA TRP A 6 -27.65 -35.98 -24.81
C TRP A 6 -27.04 -35.23 -26.01
N ILE A 7 -27.35 -35.65 -27.24
CA ILE A 7 -26.91 -34.96 -28.46
C ILE A 7 -27.55 -33.57 -28.59
N LYS A 8 -28.83 -33.41 -28.20
CA LYS A 8 -29.49 -32.09 -28.18
C LYS A 8 -28.95 -31.17 -27.09
N GLU A 9 -28.48 -31.73 -25.98
CA GLU A 9 -27.83 -30.99 -24.90
C GLU A 9 -26.41 -30.57 -25.28
N LEU A 10 -25.69 -31.41 -26.05
CA LEU A 10 -24.39 -31.08 -26.65
C LEU A 10 -24.49 -30.03 -27.78
N LEU A 11 -25.59 -30.05 -28.55
CA LEU A 11 -25.86 -29.12 -29.66
C LEU A 11 -26.52 -27.80 -29.22
N ARG A 12 -26.88 -27.64 -27.94
CA ARG A 12 -27.29 -26.33 -27.39
C ARG A 12 -26.11 -25.37 -27.23
N ASP A 13 -24.88 -25.91 -27.19
CA ASP A 13 -23.63 -25.18 -27.02
C ASP A 13 -23.06 -24.76 -28.41
N ASP A 14 -23.91 -24.12 -29.20
CA ASP A 14 -23.77 -23.94 -30.67
C ASP A 14 -22.80 -22.79 -31.05
N GLN A 15 -21.60 -22.79 -30.45
CA GLN A 15 -20.45 -21.99 -30.87
C GLN A 15 -19.22 -22.89 -30.94
N PRO A 16 -18.45 -22.87 -32.04
CA PRO A 16 -17.22 -23.65 -32.13
C PRO A 16 -16.27 -23.24 -31.02
N ARG A 17 -15.85 -24.20 -30.19
CA ARG A 17 -14.78 -23.99 -29.22
C ARG A 17 -13.56 -23.47 -29.96
N LEU A 18 -13.04 -22.32 -29.54
CA LEU A 18 -11.84 -21.75 -30.14
C LEU A 18 -10.70 -22.75 -30.02
N SER A 19 -9.92 -22.87 -31.08
CA SER A 19 -8.70 -23.64 -31.05
C SER A 19 -7.69 -23.00 -30.08
N TYR A 20 -6.76 -23.81 -29.59
CA TYR A 20 -5.68 -23.32 -28.73
C TYR A 20 -4.91 -22.15 -29.37
N ARG A 21 -4.69 -22.21 -30.69
CA ARG A 21 -4.02 -21.15 -31.45
C ARG A 21 -4.83 -19.85 -31.46
N GLU A 22 -6.14 -19.93 -31.73
CA GLU A 22 -7.01 -18.75 -31.72
C GLU A 22 -7.10 -18.13 -30.32
N LEU A 23 -7.13 -18.95 -29.27
CA LEU A 23 -7.10 -18.49 -27.89
C LEU A 23 -5.76 -17.80 -27.54
N GLN A 24 -4.64 -18.30 -28.06
CA GLN A 24 -3.33 -17.67 -27.88
C GLN A 24 -3.27 -16.31 -28.58
N GLU A 25 -3.69 -16.25 -29.85
CA GLU A 25 -3.74 -15.00 -30.62
C GLU A 25 -4.69 -13.97 -29.96
N LEU A 26 -5.82 -14.43 -29.40
CA LEU A 26 -6.72 -13.61 -28.61
C LEU A 26 -6.04 -13.07 -27.34
N SER A 27 -5.30 -13.92 -26.61
CA SER A 27 -4.64 -13.55 -25.37
C SER A 27 -3.62 -12.45 -25.62
N GLU A 28 -2.75 -12.63 -26.63
CA GLU A 28 -1.76 -11.63 -27.02
C GLU A 28 -2.41 -10.31 -27.45
N LYS A 29 -3.54 -10.40 -28.15
CA LYS A 29 -4.29 -9.21 -28.56
C LYS A 29 -4.89 -8.48 -27.36
N ALA A 30 -5.50 -9.20 -26.43
CA ALA A 30 -6.07 -8.64 -25.21
C ALA A 30 -4.98 -8.02 -24.32
N GLU A 31 -3.83 -8.69 -24.16
CA GLU A 31 -2.68 -8.17 -23.41
C GLU A 31 -2.11 -6.89 -24.02
N ARG A 32 -1.94 -6.84 -25.35
CA ARG A 32 -1.51 -5.61 -26.04
C ARG A 32 -2.50 -4.46 -25.82
N ALA A 33 -3.80 -4.72 -25.96
CA ALA A 33 -4.84 -3.70 -25.76
C ALA A 33 -4.91 -3.24 -24.29
N ALA A 34 -4.80 -4.18 -23.34
CA ALA A 34 -4.81 -3.90 -21.90
C ALA A 34 -3.59 -3.10 -21.45
N GLY A 35 -2.40 -3.40 -21.99
CA GLY A 35 -1.15 -2.71 -21.65
C GLY A 35 -1.11 -1.24 -22.08
N VAL A 36 -1.94 -0.84 -23.05
CA VAL A 36 -2.10 0.56 -23.47
C VAL A 36 -3.45 1.15 -23.08
N TYR A 37 -4.18 0.48 -22.18
CA TYR A 37 -5.50 0.88 -21.69
C TYR A 37 -6.52 1.18 -22.81
N ASN A 38 -6.48 0.42 -23.91
CA ASN A 38 -7.43 0.55 -25.01
C ASN A 38 -8.78 -0.11 -24.65
N HIS A 39 -9.54 0.56 -23.79
CA HIS A 39 -10.82 0.06 -23.29
C HIS A 39 -11.82 -0.23 -24.41
N LYS A 40 -11.84 0.58 -25.47
CA LYS A 40 -12.74 0.39 -26.61
C LYS A 40 -12.46 -0.92 -27.36
N GLU A 41 -11.19 -1.27 -27.58
CA GLU A 41 -10.83 -2.54 -28.21
C GLU A 41 -11.18 -3.72 -27.31
N LEU A 42 -10.89 -3.62 -26.01
CA LEU A 42 -11.24 -4.63 -25.02
C LEU A 42 -12.75 -4.87 -24.96
N THR A 43 -13.58 -3.82 -24.94
CA THR A 43 -15.04 -3.89 -25.05
C THR A 43 -15.46 -4.66 -26.31
N GLY A 44 -14.83 -4.37 -27.44
CA GLY A 44 -15.08 -5.06 -28.70
C GLY A 44 -14.75 -6.56 -28.64
N LEU A 45 -13.65 -6.94 -27.98
CA LEU A 45 -13.28 -8.34 -27.75
C LEU A 45 -14.27 -9.04 -26.82
N ILE A 46 -14.63 -8.42 -25.70
CA ILE A 46 -15.59 -8.97 -24.74
C ILE A 46 -16.93 -9.25 -25.42
N ARG A 47 -17.46 -8.28 -26.18
CA ARG A 47 -18.74 -8.45 -26.89
C ARG A 47 -18.67 -9.53 -27.97
N ARG A 48 -17.56 -9.59 -28.71
CA ARG A 48 -17.35 -10.61 -29.76
C ARG A 48 -17.33 -12.02 -29.20
N TYR A 49 -16.65 -12.21 -28.07
CA TYR A 49 -16.45 -13.51 -27.44
C TYR A 49 -17.38 -13.76 -26.24
N ARG A 50 -18.44 -12.95 -26.06
CA ARG A 50 -19.32 -12.95 -24.87
C ARG A 50 -19.80 -14.33 -24.45
N LYS A 51 -20.01 -15.24 -25.41
CA LYS A 51 -20.53 -16.60 -25.15
C LYS A 51 -19.46 -17.63 -24.76
N SER A 52 -18.18 -17.30 -24.87
CA SER A 52 -17.07 -18.20 -24.56
C SER A 52 -16.44 -17.82 -23.23
N ASP A 53 -16.72 -18.61 -22.19
CA ASP A 53 -16.17 -18.40 -20.84
C ASP A 53 -14.65 -18.37 -20.85
N GLU A 54 -14.00 -19.26 -21.61
CA GLU A 54 -12.53 -19.30 -21.69
C GLU A 54 -11.98 -18.01 -22.33
N ALA A 55 -12.56 -17.57 -23.45
CA ALA A 55 -12.11 -16.35 -24.12
C ALA A 55 -12.32 -15.11 -23.25
N VAL A 56 -13.51 -14.96 -22.65
CA VAL A 56 -13.82 -13.84 -21.74
C VAL A 56 -12.90 -13.88 -20.52
N GLY A 57 -12.67 -15.05 -19.94
CA GLY A 57 -11.75 -15.22 -18.80
C GLY A 57 -10.33 -14.77 -19.12
N ARG A 58 -9.80 -15.10 -20.30
CA ARG A 58 -8.47 -14.64 -20.74
C ARG A 58 -8.41 -13.13 -20.95
N ILE A 59 -9.45 -12.54 -21.56
CA ILE A 59 -9.54 -11.08 -21.73
C ILE A 59 -9.61 -10.39 -20.36
N ALA A 60 -10.50 -10.83 -19.47
CA ALA A 60 -10.67 -10.28 -18.14
C ALA A 60 -9.39 -10.37 -17.30
N LEU A 61 -8.67 -11.50 -17.40
CA LEU A 61 -7.38 -11.66 -16.74
C LEU A 61 -6.31 -10.71 -17.30
N ALA A 62 -6.28 -10.49 -18.61
CA ALA A 62 -5.37 -9.52 -19.23
C ALA A 62 -5.65 -8.09 -18.72
N ILE A 63 -6.93 -7.72 -18.62
CA ILE A 63 -7.34 -6.43 -18.03
C ILE A 63 -6.93 -6.35 -16.56
N ALA A 64 -7.19 -7.38 -15.77
CA ALA A 64 -6.84 -7.39 -14.35
C ALA A 64 -5.33 -7.22 -14.14
N LYS A 65 -4.51 -7.89 -14.95
CA LYS A 65 -3.04 -7.80 -14.90
C LYS A 65 -2.48 -6.45 -15.33
N SER A 66 -3.17 -5.70 -16.19
CA SER A 66 -2.71 -4.37 -16.58
C SER A 66 -3.00 -3.29 -15.54
N GLU A 67 -3.77 -3.62 -14.48
CA GLU A 67 -4.12 -2.70 -13.39
C GLU A 67 -4.64 -1.32 -13.90
N PRO A 68 -5.69 -1.30 -14.74
CA PRO A 68 -6.10 -0.09 -15.48
C PRO A 68 -6.63 1.05 -14.61
N PHE A 69 -7.07 0.74 -13.39
CA PHE A 69 -7.70 1.71 -12.49
C PHE A 69 -6.70 2.24 -11.45
N TYR A 70 -5.62 2.85 -11.94
CA TYR A 70 -4.57 3.45 -11.11
C TYR A 70 -4.94 4.85 -10.56
N CYS A 71 -5.98 5.48 -11.10
CA CYS A 71 -6.54 6.74 -10.61
C CYS A 71 -8.09 6.71 -10.64
N PRO A 72 -8.80 7.43 -9.74
CA PRO A 72 -10.26 7.41 -9.71
C PRO A 72 -10.92 7.91 -10.98
N GLU A 73 -10.31 8.90 -11.64
CA GLU A 73 -10.83 9.52 -12.87
C GLU A 73 -10.92 8.51 -14.02
N SER A 74 -10.08 7.46 -14.00
CA SER A 74 -10.15 6.37 -14.97
C SER A 74 -11.44 5.56 -14.88
N THR A 75 -12.14 5.54 -13.74
CA THR A 75 -13.38 4.77 -13.54
C THR A 75 -14.63 5.47 -14.08
N ILE A 76 -14.53 6.77 -14.34
CA ILE A 76 -15.59 7.63 -14.87
C ILE A 76 -15.39 7.95 -16.35
N ASN A 77 -14.36 7.36 -16.98
CA ASN A 77 -14.15 7.43 -18.41
C ASN A 77 -15.23 6.60 -19.13
N ARG A 78 -15.83 7.15 -20.19
CA ARG A 78 -16.92 6.49 -20.91
C ARG A 78 -16.53 5.10 -21.42
N ASP A 79 -15.34 4.97 -22.00
CA ASP A 79 -14.91 3.72 -22.61
C ASP A 79 -14.55 2.67 -21.55
N SER A 80 -14.06 3.08 -20.37
CA SER A 80 -13.82 2.17 -19.24
C SER A 80 -15.13 1.69 -18.59
N ILE A 81 -16.12 2.58 -18.43
CA ILE A 81 -17.47 2.20 -17.99
C ILE A 81 -18.06 1.17 -18.95
N GLU A 82 -18.03 1.46 -20.26
CA GLU A 82 -18.58 0.56 -21.28
C GLU A 82 -17.87 -0.81 -21.27
N MET A 83 -16.56 -0.85 -21.01
CA MET A 83 -15.78 -2.07 -20.87
C MET A 83 -16.22 -2.89 -19.64
N MET A 84 -16.36 -2.24 -18.49
CA MET A 84 -16.77 -2.91 -17.25
C MET A 84 -18.22 -3.41 -17.32
N GLU A 85 -19.13 -2.63 -17.91
CA GLU A 85 -20.51 -3.06 -18.18
C GLU A 85 -20.56 -4.24 -19.15
N ALA A 86 -19.81 -4.18 -20.26
CA ALA A 86 -19.73 -5.27 -21.22
C ALA A 86 -19.20 -6.55 -20.58
N LEU A 87 -18.22 -6.46 -19.68
CA LEU A 87 -17.70 -7.60 -18.94
C LEU A 87 -18.75 -8.16 -17.97
N ALA A 88 -19.39 -7.30 -17.19
CA ALA A 88 -20.42 -7.67 -16.21
C ALA A 88 -21.65 -8.36 -16.85
N ASP A 89 -21.97 -8.02 -18.10
CA ASP A 89 -23.07 -8.60 -18.88
C ASP A 89 -22.71 -9.97 -19.54
N THR A 90 -21.54 -10.55 -19.25
CA THR A 90 -21.17 -11.87 -19.80
C THR A 90 -21.73 -13.03 -18.97
N PRO A 91 -22.15 -14.15 -19.60
CA PRO A 91 -22.47 -15.41 -18.89
C PRO A 91 -21.32 -15.94 -18.03
N PHE A 92 -20.08 -15.61 -18.41
CA PHE A 92 -18.90 -15.87 -17.59
C PHE A 92 -19.01 -15.18 -16.22
N MET A 93 -19.27 -13.86 -16.19
CA MET A 93 -19.41 -13.13 -14.94
C MET A 93 -20.67 -13.52 -14.15
N GLU A 94 -21.74 -13.93 -14.82
CA GLU A 94 -22.93 -14.48 -14.15
C GLU A 94 -22.61 -15.77 -13.37
N ARG A 95 -21.75 -16.64 -13.93
CA ARG A 95 -21.34 -17.91 -13.30
C ARG A 95 -20.23 -17.76 -12.28
N HIS A 96 -19.27 -16.86 -12.53
CA HIS A 96 -18.08 -16.70 -11.70
C HIS A 96 -18.23 -15.65 -10.60
N GLY A 97 -19.28 -14.85 -10.63
CA GLY A 97 -19.61 -13.87 -9.60
C GLY A 97 -19.41 -12.43 -10.06
N ARG A 98 -20.53 -11.75 -10.32
CA ARG A 98 -20.54 -10.31 -10.68
C ARG A 98 -20.76 -9.37 -9.49
N ARG A 99 -21.14 -9.91 -8.32
CA ARG A 99 -21.36 -9.17 -7.07
C ARG A 99 -20.25 -9.51 -6.09
N LEU A 100 -19.54 -8.50 -5.59
CA LEU A 100 -18.44 -8.66 -4.65
C LEU A 100 -18.95 -9.10 -3.28
N SER A 101 -20.18 -8.72 -2.91
CA SER A 101 -20.84 -9.14 -1.67
C SER A 101 -20.96 -10.66 -1.52
N ASP A 102 -21.12 -11.37 -2.64
CA ASP A 102 -21.25 -12.83 -2.68
C ASP A 102 -19.89 -13.56 -2.63
N ILE A 103 -18.76 -12.84 -2.73
CA ILE A 103 -17.42 -13.42 -2.87
C ILE A 103 -16.63 -13.31 -1.56
N GLY A 104 -16.20 -14.46 -1.03
CA GLY A 104 -15.25 -14.54 0.07
C GLY A 104 -13.84 -14.08 -0.37
N PRO A 105 -13.05 -13.46 0.52
CA PRO A 105 -11.70 -12.99 0.17
C PRO A 105 -10.76 -14.15 -0.25
N GLU A 106 -10.96 -15.34 0.29
CA GLU A 106 -10.17 -16.55 -0.03
C GLU A 106 -10.48 -17.10 -1.44
N ASP A 107 -11.69 -16.85 -1.94
CA ASP A 107 -12.18 -17.29 -3.26
C ASP A 107 -11.99 -16.21 -4.33
N ALA A 108 -11.50 -15.03 -3.94
CA ALA A 108 -11.35 -13.89 -4.83
C ALA A 108 -10.22 -14.13 -5.84
N THR A 109 -10.56 -14.09 -7.13
CA THR A 109 -9.60 -14.18 -8.24
C THR A 109 -9.07 -12.79 -8.60
N ALA A 110 -8.10 -12.71 -9.52
CA ALA A 110 -7.63 -11.44 -10.06
C ALA A 110 -8.76 -10.61 -10.72
N ILE A 111 -9.79 -11.28 -11.26
CA ILE A 111 -10.95 -10.60 -11.87
C ILE A 111 -11.83 -9.98 -10.77
N HIS A 112 -12.00 -10.65 -9.63
CA HIS A 112 -12.65 -10.05 -8.46
C HIS A 112 -11.83 -8.87 -7.91
N GLY A 113 -10.50 -8.93 -7.97
CA GLY A 113 -9.62 -7.81 -7.64
C GLY A 113 -9.81 -6.61 -8.59
N LEU A 114 -9.95 -6.86 -9.89
CA LEU A 114 -10.26 -5.83 -10.89
C LEU A 114 -11.61 -5.15 -10.62
N LEU A 115 -12.65 -5.93 -10.33
CA LEU A 115 -13.95 -5.39 -9.94
C LEU A 115 -13.84 -4.57 -8.65
N ALA A 116 -13.16 -5.10 -7.64
CA ALA A 116 -13.01 -4.44 -6.35
C ALA A 116 -12.28 -3.09 -6.45
N ILE A 117 -11.17 -3.03 -7.19
CA ILE A 117 -10.45 -1.76 -7.38
C ILE A 117 -11.30 -0.75 -8.16
N TYR A 118 -12.04 -1.20 -9.19
CA TYR A 118 -12.96 -0.36 -9.94
C TYR A 118 -14.06 0.22 -9.04
N THR A 119 -14.73 -0.64 -8.25
CA THR A 119 -15.78 -0.25 -7.31
C THR A 119 -15.28 0.74 -6.26
N PHE A 120 -14.12 0.48 -5.65
CA PHE A 120 -13.53 1.38 -4.66
C PHE A 120 -13.20 2.75 -5.26
N MET A 121 -12.49 2.76 -6.38
CA MET A 121 -12.05 3.99 -7.05
C MET A 121 -13.23 4.82 -7.54
N GLN A 122 -14.27 4.16 -8.09
CA GLN A 122 -15.48 4.84 -8.53
C GLN A 122 -16.26 5.44 -7.35
N ASP A 123 -16.35 4.75 -6.22
CA ASP A 123 -16.99 5.30 -5.03
C ASP A 123 -16.24 6.53 -4.50
N GLU A 124 -14.91 6.47 -4.43
CA GLU A 124 -14.09 7.61 -4.01
C GLU A 124 -14.25 8.83 -4.93
N GLU A 125 -14.28 8.60 -6.25
CA GLU A 125 -14.47 9.67 -7.23
C GLU A 125 -15.85 10.32 -7.11
N LEU A 126 -16.91 9.52 -7.10
CA LEU A 126 -18.28 10.01 -7.04
C LEU A 126 -18.64 10.62 -5.68
N ARG A 127 -17.95 10.21 -4.61
CA ARG A 127 -18.07 10.84 -3.29
C ARG A 127 -17.51 12.27 -3.29
N LYS A 128 -16.40 12.51 -4.00
CA LYS A 128 -15.75 13.85 -4.08
C LYS A 128 -16.39 14.74 -5.12
N PHE A 129 -16.72 14.17 -6.28
CA PHE A 129 -17.25 14.87 -7.44
C PHE A 129 -18.54 14.21 -7.91
N PRO A 130 -19.69 14.49 -7.25
CA PRO A 130 -20.97 13.96 -7.68
C PRO A 130 -21.26 14.36 -9.13
N LYS A 131 -21.31 13.39 -10.04
CA LYS A 131 -21.70 13.61 -11.44
C LYS A 131 -23.18 13.37 -11.63
N THR A 132 -23.86 14.31 -12.28
CA THR A 132 -25.28 14.17 -12.62
C THR A 132 -25.50 12.92 -13.47
N GLY A 133 -26.29 11.97 -12.97
CA GLY A 133 -26.69 10.76 -13.69
C GLY A 133 -25.84 9.51 -13.46
N MET A 134 -24.78 9.55 -12.64
CA MET A 134 -24.10 8.34 -12.16
C MET A 134 -24.38 8.11 -10.69
N GLU A 135 -24.89 6.93 -10.37
CA GLU A 135 -25.11 6.50 -8.99
C GLU A 135 -23.82 5.96 -8.38
N ARG A 136 -23.65 6.18 -7.07
CA ARG A 136 -22.54 5.56 -6.34
C ARG A 136 -22.74 4.04 -6.28
N PRO A 137 -21.64 3.26 -6.27
CA PRO A 137 -21.74 1.84 -5.99
C PRO A 137 -22.48 1.56 -4.68
N ALA A 138 -23.17 0.42 -4.63
CA ALA A 138 -23.89 0.02 -3.42
C ALA A 138 -22.93 -0.14 -2.24
N HIS A 139 -23.38 0.24 -1.04
CA HIS A 139 -22.51 0.31 0.13
C HIS A 139 -21.90 -1.05 0.53
N ASP A 140 -22.69 -2.12 0.43
CA ASP A 140 -22.26 -3.49 0.66
C ASP A 140 -21.21 -3.98 -0.35
N GLU A 141 -21.32 -3.55 -1.61
CA GLU A 141 -20.31 -3.80 -2.65
C GLU A 141 -19.01 -3.05 -2.35
N VAL A 142 -19.06 -1.80 -1.88
CA VAL A 142 -17.86 -1.04 -1.47
C VAL A 142 -17.16 -1.70 -0.28
N ILE A 143 -17.91 -2.13 0.75
CA ILE A 143 -17.36 -2.87 1.89
C ILE A 143 -16.69 -4.16 1.41
N SER A 144 -17.34 -4.88 0.49
CA SER A 144 -16.84 -6.16 -0.02
C SER A 144 -15.63 -5.98 -0.93
N ALA A 145 -15.57 -4.89 -1.70
CA ALA A 145 -14.40 -4.49 -2.47
C ALA A 145 -13.20 -4.28 -1.56
N ILE A 146 -13.37 -3.48 -0.49
CA ILE A 146 -12.31 -3.25 0.51
C ILE A 146 -11.85 -4.58 1.12
N ARG A 147 -12.79 -5.45 1.52
CA ARG A 147 -12.47 -6.78 2.08
C ARG A 147 -11.63 -7.64 1.12
N ILE A 148 -11.97 -7.67 -0.17
CA ILE A 148 -11.24 -8.44 -1.18
C ILE A 148 -9.84 -7.84 -1.39
N LEU A 149 -9.73 -6.52 -1.49
CA LEU A 149 -8.45 -5.83 -1.66
C LEU A 149 -7.55 -5.99 -0.43
N ASP A 150 -8.11 -5.92 0.78
CA ASP A 150 -7.41 -6.19 2.04
C ASP A 150 -6.88 -7.63 2.10
N GLY A 151 -7.46 -8.58 1.34
CA GLY A 151 -6.94 -9.94 1.19
C GLY A 151 -5.82 -10.04 0.14
N GLN A 152 -6.04 -9.45 -1.04
CA GLN A 152 -5.15 -9.62 -2.20
C GLN A 152 -3.95 -8.67 -2.22
N ARG A 153 -4.11 -7.45 -1.71
CA ARG A 153 -3.12 -6.37 -1.81
C ARG A 153 -2.36 -6.08 -0.53
N ARG A 154 -2.76 -6.67 0.59
CA ARG A 154 -2.26 -6.36 1.93
C ARG A 154 -0.75 -6.13 2.00
N ASN A 155 0.02 -7.09 1.51
CA ASN A 155 1.48 -7.02 1.56
C ASN A 155 2.04 -5.89 0.67
N ARG A 156 1.41 -5.64 -0.48
CA ARG A 156 1.80 -4.55 -1.38
C ARG A 156 1.51 -3.20 -0.72
N ASP A 157 0.32 -3.03 -0.15
CA ASP A 157 -0.07 -1.80 0.56
C ASP A 157 0.89 -1.51 1.73
N ILE A 158 1.22 -2.53 2.53
CA ILE A 158 2.20 -2.42 3.63
C ILE A 158 3.56 -1.96 3.10
N THR A 159 4.04 -2.58 2.02
CA THR A 159 5.32 -2.20 1.40
C THR A 159 5.30 -0.76 0.91
N GLU A 160 4.26 -0.33 0.18
CA GLU A 160 4.12 1.04 -0.33
C GLU A 160 4.09 2.07 0.82
N LEU A 161 3.38 1.78 1.92
CA LEU A 161 3.36 2.64 3.12
C LEU A 161 4.75 2.72 3.78
N CYS A 162 5.43 1.59 3.91
CA CYS A 162 6.78 1.53 4.47
C CYS A 162 7.80 2.26 3.59
N GLU A 163 7.72 2.13 2.26
CA GLU A 163 8.57 2.84 1.30
C GLU A 163 8.34 4.35 1.33
N LEU A 164 7.08 4.81 1.46
CA LEU A 164 6.76 6.22 1.68
C LEU A 164 7.45 6.73 2.95
N SER A 165 7.27 6.03 4.07
CA SER A 165 7.84 6.49 5.35
C SER A 165 9.38 6.47 5.41
N ALA A 166 10.02 5.48 4.78
CA ALA A 166 11.46 5.28 4.87
C ALA A 166 12.24 6.04 3.79
N TYR A 167 11.66 6.16 2.60
CA TYR A 167 12.35 6.67 1.40
C TYR A 167 11.60 7.81 0.71
N SER A 168 10.45 8.26 1.24
CA SER A 168 9.60 9.28 0.61
C SER A 168 9.12 8.89 -0.79
N MET A 169 9.05 7.58 -1.09
CA MET A 169 8.50 7.08 -2.34
C MET A 169 6.98 7.15 -2.30
N LEU A 170 6.39 7.98 -3.16
CA LEU A 170 4.94 8.17 -3.19
C LEU A 170 4.22 6.86 -3.53
N PRO A 171 3.21 6.45 -2.72
CA PRO A 171 2.48 5.22 -2.95
C PRO A 171 1.48 5.36 -4.11
N SER A 172 0.83 4.27 -4.49
CA SER A 172 -0.27 4.30 -5.45
C SER A 172 -1.43 5.15 -4.95
N ARG A 173 -2.22 5.72 -5.89
CA ARG A 173 -3.40 6.52 -5.53
C ARG A 173 -4.40 5.73 -4.67
N TYR A 174 -4.48 4.42 -4.90
CA TYR A 174 -5.28 3.50 -4.08
C TYR A 174 -4.86 3.57 -2.61
N VAL A 175 -3.58 3.33 -2.32
CA VAL A 175 -3.03 3.34 -0.95
C VAL A 175 -3.22 4.72 -0.32
N MET A 176 -3.01 5.79 -1.07
CA MET A 176 -3.27 7.16 -0.58
C MET A 176 -4.70 7.34 -0.09
N MET A 177 -5.69 6.86 -0.85
CA MET A 177 -7.11 6.99 -0.48
C MET A 177 -7.50 6.02 0.63
N ARG A 178 -7.13 4.75 0.51
CA ARG A 178 -7.49 3.67 1.44
C ARG A 178 -7.01 3.95 2.87
N TYR A 179 -5.87 4.60 3.01
CA TYR A 179 -5.23 4.90 4.30
C TYR A 179 -5.25 6.41 4.65
N GLY A 180 -5.94 7.25 3.88
CA GLY A 180 -6.16 8.65 4.21
C GLY A 180 -4.94 9.58 4.08
N LEU A 181 -3.98 9.23 3.22
CA LEU A 181 -2.72 9.97 2.99
C LEU A 181 -2.82 10.99 1.84
N GLU A 182 -3.94 11.01 1.12
CA GLU A 182 -4.13 11.80 -0.10
C GLU A 182 -3.78 13.28 0.09
N ARG A 183 -4.26 13.90 1.17
CA ARG A 183 -4.00 15.32 1.45
C ARG A 183 -2.50 15.59 1.62
N ASP A 184 -1.83 14.79 2.43
CA ASP A 184 -0.42 15.01 2.77
C ASP A 184 0.48 14.74 1.56
N CYS A 185 0.19 13.68 0.81
CA CYS A 185 0.91 13.34 -0.42
C CYS A 185 0.68 14.37 -1.54
N ASP A 186 -0.55 14.86 -1.72
CA ASP A 186 -0.88 15.86 -2.75
C ASP A 186 -0.27 17.22 -2.39
N ALA A 187 -0.23 17.59 -1.10
CA ALA A 187 0.45 18.78 -0.64
C ALA A 187 1.96 18.72 -0.92
N TYR A 188 2.62 17.60 -0.61
CA TYR A 188 4.03 17.37 -0.94
C TYR A 188 4.28 17.46 -2.45
N ARG A 189 3.52 16.71 -3.25
CA ARG A 189 3.69 16.68 -4.72
C ARG A 189 3.50 18.06 -5.34
N CYS A 190 2.48 18.81 -4.89
CA CYS A 190 2.25 20.17 -5.35
C CYS A 190 3.45 21.08 -5.06
N MET A 191 4.08 20.96 -3.89
CA MET A 191 5.29 21.73 -3.57
C MET A 191 6.51 21.27 -4.37
N GLU A 192 6.67 19.96 -4.57
CA GLU A 192 7.77 19.35 -5.33
C GLU A 192 7.74 19.76 -6.81
N ASP A 193 6.57 19.69 -7.46
CA ASP A 193 6.40 20.09 -8.86
C ASP A 193 6.65 21.59 -9.06
N ASN A 194 6.45 22.38 -8.01
CA ASN A 194 6.66 23.82 -7.99
C ASN A 194 7.98 24.21 -7.31
N ILE A 195 9.00 23.34 -7.22
CA ILE A 195 10.29 23.66 -6.57
C ILE A 195 10.93 24.96 -7.10
N THR A 196 10.72 25.31 -8.37
CA THR A 196 11.20 26.57 -8.95
C THR A 196 10.39 27.80 -8.52
N ALA A 197 9.17 27.62 -8.03
CA ALA A 197 8.28 28.65 -7.50
C ALA A 197 8.13 28.60 -5.95
N SER A 198 8.59 27.54 -5.30
CA SER A 198 8.58 27.39 -3.85
C SER A 198 9.75 28.15 -3.24
N ASP A 199 9.52 29.42 -2.92
CA ASP A 199 10.45 30.26 -2.15
C ASP A 199 10.71 29.75 -0.71
N ASN A 200 10.05 28.65 -0.29
CA ASN A 200 10.09 28.16 1.09
C ASN A 200 10.53 26.68 1.19
N PRO A 201 11.85 26.38 1.21
CA PRO A 201 12.36 25.02 1.35
C PRO A 201 11.92 24.34 2.67
N ARG A 202 11.59 25.11 3.70
CA ARG A 202 11.07 24.59 4.97
C ARG A 202 9.65 24.02 4.83
N ALA A 203 8.82 24.60 3.97
CA ALA A 203 7.47 24.10 3.72
C ALA A 203 7.49 22.72 3.04
N LEU A 204 8.39 22.53 2.07
CA LEU A 204 8.57 21.24 1.40
C LEU A 204 9.03 20.15 2.38
N LEU A 205 10.02 20.45 3.22
CA LEU A 205 10.47 19.52 4.27
C LEU A 205 9.35 19.17 5.26
N GLN A 206 8.50 20.14 5.61
CA GLN A 206 7.36 19.88 6.49
C GLN A 206 6.32 18.98 5.82
N ALA A 207 5.97 19.24 4.56
CA ALA A 207 5.05 18.39 3.81
C ALA A 207 5.58 16.95 3.66
N GLN A 208 6.89 16.80 3.43
CA GLN A 208 7.56 15.50 3.39
C GLN A 208 7.46 14.78 4.74
N ALA A 209 7.75 15.48 5.84
CA ALA A 209 7.64 14.93 7.18
C ALA A 209 6.20 14.50 7.51
N ASP A 210 5.21 15.33 7.17
CA ASP A 210 3.80 15.06 7.44
C ASP A 210 3.32 13.79 6.73
N MET A 211 3.63 13.63 5.43
CA MET A 211 3.26 12.41 4.70
C MET A 211 3.98 11.16 5.22
N CYS A 212 5.26 11.26 5.59
CA CYS A 212 6.01 10.13 6.16
C CYS A 212 5.41 9.71 7.52
N VAL A 213 5.12 10.67 8.40
CA VAL A 213 4.50 10.40 9.71
C VAL A 213 3.09 9.82 9.54
N ALA A 214 2.32 10.31 8.57
CA ALA A 214 1.01 9.77 8.27
C ALA A 214 1.10 8.31 7.77
N ALA A 215 2.08 7.99 6.92
CA ALA A 215 2.33 6.63 6.45
C ALA A 215 2.75 5.67 7.57
N GLU A 216 3.61 6.13 8.49
CA GLU A 216 3.97 5.36 9.68
C GLU A 216 2.74 5.07 10.56
N LYS A 217 1.91 6.08 10.82
CA LYS A 217 0.66 5.89 11.56
C LYS A 217 -0.27 4.92 10.85
N ALA A 218 -0.39 5.00 9.53
CA ALA A 218 -1.23 4.10 8.75
C ALA A 218 -0.75 2.65 8.89
N VAL A 219 0.53 2.37 8.66
CA VAL A 219 1.07 1.01 8.69
C VAL A 219 1.07 0.41 10.09
N GLU A 220 1.38 1.21 11.12
CA GLU A 220 1.38 0.78 12.53
C GLU A 220 -0.02 0.41 13.04
N ASN A 221 -1.08 0.96 12.44
CA ASN A 221 -2.46 0.67 12.79
C ASN A 221 -3.04 -0.54 12.04
N ILE A 222 -2.32 -1.14 11.09
CA ILE A 222 -2.79 -2.34 10.39
C ILE A 222 -2.71 -3.54 11.35
N PRO A 223 -3.85 -4.21 11.67
CA PRO A 223 -3.88 -5.23 12.70
C PRO A 223 -3.13 -6.50 12.28
N GLY A 224 -2.18 -6.97 13.10
CA GLY A 224 -1.42 -8.20 12.81
C GLY A 224 -0.50 -8.08 11.59
N VAL A 225 -0.07 -6.86 11.25
CA VAL A 225 0.91 -6.61 10.21
C VAL A 225 2.25 -7.25 10.56
N ARG A 226 2.88 -7.87 9.56
CA ARG A 226 4.29 -8.21 9.61
C ARG A 226 5.03 -7.14 8.82
N LEU A 227 5.83 -6.34 9.50
CA LEU A 227 6.52 -5.22 8.88
C LEU A 227 7.74 -5.69 8.09
N PRO A 228 8.05 -5.10 6.93
CA PRO A 228 9.26 -5.40 6.19
C PRO A 228 10.52 -5.12 7.00
N ASP A 229 11.56 -5.95 6.83
CA ASP A 229 12.81 -5.80 7.57
C ASP A 229 13.49 -4.45 7.28
N PHE A 230 13.44 -3.97 6.03
CA PHE A 230 14.02 -2.67 5.65
C PHE A 230 13.39 -1.50 6.42
N TYR A 231 12.09 -1.58 6.71
CA TYR A 231 11.37 -0.56 7.47
C TYR A 231 11.83 -0.56 8.93
N LEU A 232 11.91 -1.74 9.53
CA LEU A 232 12.40 -1.89 10.90
C LEU A 232 13.86 -1.43 11.03
N GLU A 233 14.71 -1.77 10.06
CA GLU A 233 16.09 -1.29 10.01
C GLU A 233 16.18 0.23 9.86
N ASN A 234 15.29 0.85 9.09
CA ASN A 234 15.24 2.31 8.98
C ASN A 234 14.89 2.96 10.32
N LEU A 235 13.86 2.47 11.01
CA LEU A 235 13.48 2.98 12.33
C LEU A 235 14.59 2.77 13.37
N ASP A 236 15.32 1.65 13.34
CA ASP A 236 16.46 1.42 14.24
C ASP A 236 17.62 2.38 13.97
N ARG A 237 17.88 2.71 12.69
CA ARG A 237 18.86 3.75 12.31
C ARG A 237 18.42 5.14 12.78
N GLU A 238 17.15 5.47 12.64
CA GLU A 238 16.59 6.74 13.15
C GLU A 238 16.70 6.81 14.68
N LEU A 239 16.44 5.70 15.39
CA LEU A 239 16.70 5.60 16.84
C LEU A 239 18.16 5.84 17.18
N ASP A 240 19.11 5.26 16.43
CA ASP A 240 20.54 5.48 16.66
C ASP A 240 20.91 6.96 16.51
N ARG A 241 20.40 7.63 15.46
CA ARG A 241 20.62 9.06 15.22
C ARG A 241 20.07 9.91 16.36
N LEU A 242 18.83 9.66 16.79
CA LEU A 242 18.23 10.35 17.93
C LEU A 242 19.06 10.13 19.21
N GLY A 243 19.50 8.90 19.47
CA GLY A 243 20.33 8.57 20.63
C GLY A 243 21.68 9.28 20.62
N ARG A 244 22.30 9.45 19.45
CA ARG A 244 23.54 10.24 19.31
C ARG A 244 23.32 11.71 19.66
N ILE A 245 22.23 12.33 19.19
CA ILE A 245 21.91 13.73 19.49
C ILE A 245 21.63 13.93 20.99
N VAL A 246 20.98 12.96 21.65
CA VAL A 246 20.77 12.99 23.11
C VAL A 246 22.09 13.11 23.86
N VAL A 247 23.10 12.31 23.48
CA VAL A 247 24.41 12.27 24.14
C VAL A 247 25.30 13.44 23.73
N SER A 248 25.23 13.82 22.45
CA SER A 248 26.08 14.84 21.83
C SER A 248 25.22 15.74 20.93
N PRO A 249 24.61 16.81 21.47
CA PRO A 249 23.72 17.70 20.72
C PRO A 249 24.34 18.29 19.45
N ASP A 250 25.67 18.46 19.40
CA ASP A 250 26.39 18.89 18.18
C ASP A 250 26.16 17.98 16.96
N ALA A 251 25.71 16.73 17.16
CA ALA A 251 25.37 15.80 16.09
C ALA A 251 24.17 16.26 15.23
N VAL A 252 23.41 17.27 15.66
CA VAL A 252 22.38 17.94 14.85
C VAL A 252 22.98 18.66 13.64
N ASN A 253 24.26 19.02 13.71
CA ASN A 253 25.02 19.68 12.65
C ASN A 253 25.77 18.69 11.74
N ASP A 254 25.67 17.39 12.00
CA ASP A 254 26.25 16.35 11.15
C ASP A 254 25.41 16.18 9.88
N LEU A 255 25.70 16.98 8.85
CA LEU A 255 24.97 16.96 7.58
C LEU A 255 25.07 15.62 6.84
N VAL A 256 26.02 14.74 7.20
CA VAL A 256 26.19 13.41 6.57
C VAL A 256 25.22 12.40 7.16
N HIS A 257 24.95 12.49 8.47
CA HIS A 257 24.13 11.52 9.19
C HIS A 257 22.78 12.07 9.68
N THR A 258 22.61 13.39 9.69
CA THR A 258 21.45 14.13 10.20
C THR A 258 20.95 15.14 9.17
N GLY A 259 20.10 14.67 8.26
CA GLY A 259 19.44 15.50 7.25
C GLY A 259 18.39 16.44 7.83
N SER A 260 18.07 17.51 7.11
CA SER A 260 17.04 18.49 7.51
C SER A 260 15.63 17.89 7.53
N ASP A 261 15.37 16.90 6.69
CA ASP A 261 14.16 16.06 6.67
C ASP A 261 13.97 15.31 7.99
N PHE A 262 15.03 14.67 8.50
CA PHE A 262 15.02 13.98 9.78
C PHE A 262 14.76 14.93 10.95
N LEU A 263 15.42 16.09 10.97
CA LEU A 263 15.19 17.10 12.01
C LEU A 263 13.74 17.61 11.98
N THR A 264 13.19 17.83 10.79
CA THR A 264 11.81 18.31 10.61
C THR A 264 10.81 17.26 11.08
N LYS A 265 10.98 16.00 10.68
CA LYS A 265 10.15 14.85 11.10
C LYS A 265 10.06 14.71 12.62
N TYR A 266 11.16 14.92 13.32
CA TYR A 266 11.22 14.78 14.78
C TYR A 266 11.08 16.10 15.55
N GLY A 267 10.85 17.22 14.86
CA GLY A 267 10.68 18.55 15.48
C GLY A 267 11.92 19.03 16.23
N LEU A 268 13.11 18.75 15.70
CA LEU A 268 14.38 19.13 16.27
C LEU A 268 14.83 20.49 15.71
N ASP A 269 15.01 21.46 16.59
CA ASP A 269 15.48 22.79 16.22
C ASP A 269 17.01 22.85 16.20
N ARG A 270 17.57 23.08 15.00
CA ARG A 270 19.02 23.17 14.79
C ARG A 270 19.64 24.38 15.51
N ASP A 271 18.86 25.45 15.69
CA ASP A 271 19.35 26.69 16.29
C ASP A 271 19.10 26.75 17.81
N ALA A 272 18.44 25.73 18.37
CA ALA A 272 18.20 25.64 19.80
C ALA A 272 19.50 25.43 20.59
N LEU A 273 19.48 25.82 21.86
CA LEU A 273 20.58 25.58 22.78
C LEU A 273 20.85 24.06 22.94
N PRO A 274 22.10 23.64 23.19
CA PRO A 274 22.45 22.22 23.28
C PRO A 274 21.59 21.40 24.26
N GLU A 275 21.24 21.98 25.41
CA GLU A 275 20.37 21.33 26.40
C GLU A 275 18.95 21.10 25.87
N GLU A 276 18.42 22.06 25.10
CA GLU A 276 17.10 21.96 24.49
C GLU A 276 17.12 20.96 23.34
N GLN A 277 18.17 20.92 22.52
CA GLN A 277 18.36 19.90 21.48
C GLN A 277 18.37 18.49 22.06
N SER A 278 19.14 18.25 23.12
CA SER A 278 19.14 16.96 23.81
C SER A 278 17.76 16.61 24.38
N ARG A 279 17.02 17.60 24.91
CA ARG A 279 15.66 17.38 25.44
C ARG A 279 14.67 17.00 24.34
N GLN A 280 14.69 17.71 23.21
CA GLN A 280 13.84 17.42 22.05
C GLN A 280 14.16 16.04 21.47
N ALA A 281 15.43 15.73 21.25
CA ALA A 281 15.86 14.43 20.77
C ALA A 281 15.51 13.30 21.73
N TRP A 282 15.62 13.52 23.05
CA TRP A 282 15.24 12.52 24.05
C TRP A 282 13.74 12.22 24.02
N LYS A 283 12.91 13.24 23.85
CA LYS A 283 11.46 13.08 23.70
C LYS A 283 11.14 12.24 22.46
N ALA A 284 11.71 12.61 21.31
CA ALA A 284 11.54 11.87 20.06
C ALA A 284 12.04 10.41 20.18
N TYR A 285 13.19 10.21 20.81
CA TYR A 285 13.77 8.88 21.04
C TYR A 285 12.83 7.99 21.85
N ARG A 286 12.30 8.51 22.95
CA ARG A 286 11.36 7.79 23.82
C ARG A 286 10.08 7.39 23.09
N GLU A 287 9.54 8.29 22.28
CA GLU A 287 8.35 8.02 21.49
C GLU A 287 8.59 6.92 20.45
N LEU A 288 9.69 7.03 19.69
CA LEU A 288 10.06 6.05 18.68
C LEU A 288 10.43 4.69 19.31
N ASP A 289 11.17 4.65 20.42
CA ASP A 289 11.52 3.42 21.14
C ASP A 289 10.25 2.71 21.61
N GLY A 290 9.29 3.47 22.16
CA GLY A 290 7.98 2.94 22.56
C GLY A 290 7.17 2.37 21.39
N ARG A 291 7.15 3.04 20.24
CA ARG A 291 6.54 2.52 19.00
C ARG A 291 7.23 1.24 18.53
N PHE A 292 8.55 1.24 18.50
CA PHE A 292 9.36 0.11 18.03
C PHE A 292 9.22 -1.12 18.93
N VAL A 293 9.09 -0.93 20.25
CA VAL A 293 8.73 -1.98 21.22
C VAL A 293 7.35 -2.56 20.94
N ARG A 294 6.33 -1.73 20.66
CA ARG A 294 4.98 -2.23 20.33
C ARG A 294 4.97 -3.06 19.04
N MET A 295 5.71 -2.62 18.03
CA MET A 295 5.80 -3.31 16.73
C MET A 295 6.57 -4.63 16.78
N THR A 296 7.69 -4.67 17.52
CA THR A 296 8.62 -5.80 17.48
C THR A 296 8.55 -6.72 18.72
N GLY A 297 7.98 -6.24 19.82
CA GLY A 297 8.00 -6.92 21.11
C GLY A 297 9.37 -6.96 21.79
N ARG A 298 10.37 -6.22 21.28
CA ARG A 298 11.72 -6.16 21.88
C ARG A 298 11.70 -5.40 23.22
N ARG A 299 12.79 -5.50 23.98
CA ARG A 299 12.98 -4.67 25.17
C ARG A 299 13.25 -3.20 24.79
N PRO A 300 12.72 -2.22 25.55
CA PRO A 300 13.03 -0.80 25.36
C PRO A 300 14.54 -0.56 25.47
N TYR A 301 15.09 0.28 24.59
CA TYR A 301 16.49 0.72 24.72
C TYR A 301 16.65 1.79 25.79
N THR A 302 15.56 2.46 26.16
CA THR A 302 15.51 3.49 27.21
C THR A 302 16.03 3.01 28.58
N GLU A 303 16.12 1.70 28.84
CA GLU A 303 16.76 1.15 30.05
C GLU A 303 18.30 1.34 30.06
N GLY A 304 18.94 1.60 28.91
CA GLY A 304 20.40 1.76 28.79
C GLY A 304 20.91 3.19 28.55
N LEU A 305 20.01 4.16 28.28
CA LEU A 305 20.34 5.58 28.08
C LEU A 305 20.00 6.36 29.34
N SER A 306 20.80 6.21 30.39
CA SER A 306 20.77 7.14 31.51
C SER A 306 21.35 8.49 31.04
N VAL A 307 20.52 9.53 31.05
CA VAL A 307 20.96 10.92 30.87
C VAL A 307 22.13 11.18 31.81
N PRO A 308 23.33 11.57 31.34
CA PRO A 308 24.35 12.08 32.23
C PRO A 308 23.91 13.48 32.66
N LEU A 309 23.08 13.54 33.69
CA LEU A 309 22.95 14.76 34.49
C LEU A 309 24.33 15.00 35.09
N ARG A 310 25.05 15.99 34.54
CA ARG A 310 26.37 16.45 34.99
C ARG A 310 26.44 16.47 36.52
N GLN A 311 27.08 15.45 37.10
CA GLN A 311 27.78 15.61 38.37
C GLN A 311 29.24 15.87 38.04
N LYS A 312 29.70 17.09 38.35
CA LYS A 312 31.12 17.39 38.44
C LYS A 312 31.74 16.47 39.49
N SER A 313 32.63 15.57 39.10
CA SER A 313 34.00 15.45 39.63
C SER A 313 34.62 14.08 39.31
N GLY A 314 35.86 14.10 38.82
CA GLY A 314 36.85 13.06 39.11
C GLY A 314 37.11 12.04 37.99
N ASN A 315 38.35 12.05 37.50
CA ASN A 315 38.94 11.09 36.58
C ASN A 315 38.60 9.63 36.92
N THR A 316 38.30 8.83 35.89
CA THR A 316 39.03 7.59 35.60
C THR A 316 38.71 7.09 34.20
N GLU A 317 39.77 6.79 33.47
CA GLU A 317 39.78 6.02 32.24
C GLU A 317 39.10 4.66 32.47
N THR A 318 38.07 4.36 31.67
CA THR A 318 37.66 3.03 31.13
C THR A 318 36.18 3.02 30.75
N GLU A 319 35.79 3.73 29.69
CA GLU A 319 34.40 3.69 29.19
C GLU A 319 34.29 3.57 27.67
N LYS A 320 35.34 3.08 27.00
CA LYS A 320 35.34 2.83 25.55
C LYS A 320 34.87 1.43 25.14
N ALA A 321 34.45 0.57 26.08
CA ALA A 321 34.12 -0.83 25.80
C ALA A 321 32.65 -1.23 26.03
N ARG A 322 31.76 -0.32 26.45
CA ARG A 322 30.36 -0.67 26.77
C ARG A 322 29.30 -0.23 25.75
N THR A 323 29.65 0.61 24.78
CA THR A 323 28.66 1.21 23.86
C THR A 323 28.21 0.31 22.71
N GLN A 324 28.80 -0.88 22.53
CA GLN A 324 28.43 -1.80 21.44
C GLN A 324 27.84 -3.15 21.90
N ALA A 325 27.93 -3.52 23.18
CA ALA A 325 27.65 -4.90 23.61
C ALA A 325 26.19 -5.23 23.95
N ALA A 326 25.23 -4.29 23.84
CA ALA A 326 23.84 -4.52 24.25
C ALA A 326 22.79 -4.47 23.11
N ARG A 327 23.19 -4.32 21.84
CA ARG A 327 22.26 -4.23 20.71
C ARG A 327 22.04 -5.56 19.96
N SER A 328 22.30 -6.69 20.62
CA SER A 328 21.93 -8.02 20.10
C SER A 328 20.50 -8.39 20.52
N ASN A 329 19.53 -7.50 20.29
CA ASN A 329 18.14 -7.91 20.25
C ASN A 329 17.83 -8.14 18.78
N HIS A 330 17.61 -9.39 18.38
CA HIS A 330 17.25 -9.73 17.00
C HIS A 330 16.08 -8.84 16.55
N ILE A 331 16.34 -7.86 15.68
CA ILE A 331 15.33 -7.00 15.05
C ILE A 331 14.55 -7.91 14.12
N ARG A 332 13.48 -8.50 14.64
CA ARG A 332 12.58 -9.35 13.86
C ARG A 332 11.17 -9.11 14.34
N ASN A 333 10.24 -9.27 13.41
CA ASN A 333 8.83 -9.39 13.76
C ASN A 333 8.66 -10.49 14.83
N PRO A 334 7.75 -10.31 15.80
CA PRO A 334 7.44 -11.34 16.76
C PRO A 334 6.92 -12.60 16.03
N PRO A 335 7.15 -13.81 16.59
CA PRO A 335 6.68 -15.04 15.98
C PRO A 335 5.14 -15.03 15.84
N PRO A 336 4.60 -15.62 14.76
CA PRO A 336 3.15 -15.62 14.53
C PRO A 336 2.40 -16.29 15.69
N THR A 337 1.24 -15.73 16.05
CA THR A 337 0.34 -16.35 17.02
C THR A 337 -0.14 -17.70 16.46
N LYS A 338 0.02 -18.77 17.25
CA LYS A 338 -0.38 -20.13 16.84
C LYS A 338 -1.90 -20.21 16.70
N GLY A 339 -2.41 -19.92 15.50
CA GLY A 339 -3.76 -20.33 15.08
C GLY A 339 -3.80 -21.85 14.89
N LYS A 340 -4.89 -22.50 15.32
CA LYS A 340 -5.12 -23.94 15.11
C LYS A 340 -5.07 -24.25 13.61
N SER A 341 -3.97 -24.81 13.15
CA SER A 341 -3.86 -25.36 11.80
C SER A 341 -4.79 -26.57 11.69
N ARG A 342 -5.88 -26.43 10.93
CA ARG A 342 -6.55 -27.59 10.32
C ARG A 342 -5.76 -27.94 9.06
N LYS A 343 -5.30 -29.20 9.01
CA LYS A 343 -4.59 -29.75 7.85
C LYS A 343 -5.46 -29.65 6.59
N PRO A 344 -4.88 -29.39 5.41
CA PRO A 344 -5.60 -29.56 4.15
C PRO A 344 -5.91 -31.06 3.95
N SER A 345 -7.18 -31.37 3.73
CA SER A 345 -7.60 -32.61 3.11
C SER A 345 -7.39 -32.47 1.60
N PHE A 346 -6.64 -33.41 1.03
CA PHE A 346 -6.34 -33.54 -0.41
C PHE A 346 -7.60 -33.60 -1.26
#